data_AF-A0A368W3P0-F1
#
_entry.id   AF-A0A368W3P0-F1
#
_cell.length_a   1.000
_cell.length_b   1.000
_cell.length_c   1.000
_cell.angle_alpha   90.00
_cell.angle_beta   90.00
_cell.angle_gamma   90.00
#
_symmetry.space_group_name_H-M   'P 1'
#
loop_
_entity.id
_entity.type
_entity.pdbx_description
1 polymer ?
#
loop_
_entity_poly.entity_id
_entity_poly.type
_entity_poly.pdbx_seq_one_letter_code
_entity_poly.pdbx_strand_id
1 'polypeptide(L)'
;MSQSCPQCGYQVLPNTYLCKNCGANLIDSGELISALTHIDDTKPFSLAIKLLPPAIIACSGFVAKAVGSYWVIGVGVLGAIFLYYWLRKKKKFRP
;
A
#
# COMPACT_ATOMS: atom_id res chain seq x y z
N MET A 1 -6.38 -35.85 -3.19
CA MET A 1 -5.44 -35.95 -2.05
C MET A 1 -6.09 -35.26 -0.86
N SER A 2 -6.52 -36.01 0.15
CA SER A 2 -7.05 -35.49 1.42
C SER A 2 -5.89 -35.00 2.29
N GLN A 3 -5.94 -33.75 2.74
CA GLN A 3 -4.90 -33.20 3.62
C GLN A 3 -5.41 -33.22 5.06
N SER A 4 -4.56 -33.62 6.01
CA SER A 4 -4.89 -33.63 7.44
C SER A 4 -4.32 -32.39 8.11
N CYS A 5 -5.08 -31.76 9.00
CA CYS A 5 -4.62 -30.61 9.77
C CYS A 5 -3.42 -31.00 10.65
N PRO A 6 -2.27 -30.32 10.55
CA PRO A 6 -1.09 -30.65 11.36
C PRO A 6 -1.27 -30.33 12.86
N GLN A 7 -2.26 -29.51 13.22
CA GLN A 7 -2.53 -29.14 14.61
C GLN A 7 -3.47 -30.10 15.34
N CYS A 8 -4.41 -30.73 14.65
CA CYS A 8 -5.44 -31.57 15.30
C CYS A 8 -5.71 -32.91 14.61
N GLY A 9 -5.06 -33.20 13.48
CA GLY A 9 -5.26 -34.43 12.70
C GLY A 9 -6.58 -34.51 11.92
N TYR A 10 -7.46 -33.50 12.03
CA TYR A 10 -8.75 -33.49 11.33
C TYR A 10 -8.57 -33.41 9.81
N GLN A 11 -9.38 -34.14 9.03
CA GLN A 11 -9.35 -34.07 7.58
C GLN A 11 -9.86 -32.70 7.09
N VAL A 12 -9.00 -31.97 6.40
CA VAL A 12 -9.33 -30.64 5.85
C VAL A 12 -9.54 -30.74 4.35
N LEU A 13 -10.47 -29.93 3.84
CA LEU A 13 -10.70 -29.84 2.41
C LEU A 13 -9.51 -29.10 1.76
N PRO A 14 -9.03 -29.57 0.60
CA PRO A 14 -8.11 -28.78 -0.20
C PRO A 14 -8.83 -27.45 -0.54
N ASN A 15 -8.15 -26.33 -0.31
CA ASN A 15 -8.64 -24.94 -0.47
C ASN A 15 -9.31 -24.29 0.75
N THR A 16 -9.31 -24.90 1.94
CA THR A 16 -9.68 -24.18 3.17
C THR A 16 -8.46 -23.60 3.86
N TYR A 17 -8.55 -22.32 4.23
CA TYR A 17 -7.47 -21.58 4.90
C TYR A 17 -7.51 -21.72 6.43
N LEU A 18 -8.63 -22.16 6.99
CA LEU A 18 -8.81 -22.40 8.42
C LEU A 18 -9.37 -23.79 8.64
N CYS A 19 -8.83 -24.49 9.64
CA CYS A 19 -9.39 -25.76 10.08
C CYS A 19 -10.73 -25.52 10.79
N LYS A 20 -11.82 -26.13 10.30
CA LYS A 20 -13.15 -26.00 10.94
C LYS A 20 -13.24 -26.69 12.32
N ASN A 21 -12.30 -27.57 12.65
CA ASN A 21 -12.30 -28.30 13.91
C ASN A 21 -11.55 -27.56 15.03
N CYS A 22 -10.33 -27.07 14.75
CA CYS A 22 -9.49 -26.42 15.76
C CYS A 22 -9.25 -24.92 15.52
N GLY A 23 -9.66 -24.35 14.38
CA GLY A 23 -9.43 -22.95 14.04
C GLY A 23 -8.01 -22.62 13.58
N ALA A 24 -7.11 -23.60 13.45
CA ALA A 24 -5.75 -23.37 12.99
C ALA A 24 -5.70 -22.86 11.54
N ASN A 25 -4.81 -21.89 11.28
CA ASN A 25 -4.55 -21.38 9.93
C ASN A 25 -3.70 -22.40 9.15
N LEU A 26 -4.21 -22.81 7.99
CA LEU A 26 -3.63 -23.82 7.11
C LEU A 26 -2.84 -23.18 5.96
N ILE A 27 -2.92 -21.85 5.79
CA ILE A 27 -2.10 -21.12 4.83
C ILE A 27 -0.76 -20.81 5.48
N ASP A 28 0.30 -21.42 4.95
CA ASP A 28 1.65 -20.93 5.18
C ASP A 28 1.78 -19.58 4.44
N SER A 29 1.98 -18.50 5.21
CA SER A 29 1.96 -17.14 4.67
C SER A 29 3.02 -16.93 3.56
N GLY A 30 4.05 -17.77 3.51
CA GLY A 30 5.09 -17.75 2.48
C GLY A 30 4.58 -17.98 1.05
N GLU A 31 3.57 -18.82 0.84
CA GLU A 31 3.06 -19.11 -0.51
C GLU A 31 2.13 -18.00 -1.02
N LEU A 32 1.33 -17.41 -0.12
CA LEU A 32 0.49 -16.24 -0.44
C LEU A 32 1.34 -14.99 -0.71
N ILE A 33 2.42 -14.80 0.05
CA ILE A 33 3.39 -13.73 -0.20
C ILE A 33 4.04 -13.94 -1.57
N SER A 34 4.41 -15.16 -1.92
CA SER A 34 5.02 -15.49 -3.22
C SER A 34 4.09 -15.19 -4.41
N ALA A 35 2.78 -15.47 -4.26
CA ALA A 35 1.77 -15.13 -5.25
C ALA A 35 1.50 -13.62 -5.35
N LEU A 36 1.58 -12.89 -4.24
CA LEU A 36 1.39 -11.43 -4.20
C LEU A 36 2.63 -10.65 -4.68
N THR A 37 3.83 -11.25 -4.65
CA THR A 37 5.07 -10.63 -5.14
C THR A 37 5.30 -10.77 -6.64
N HIS A 38 4.49 -11.55 -7.36
CA HIS A 38 4.58 -11.61 -8.83
C HIS A 38 3.92 -10.36 -9.44
N ILE A 39 4.71 -9.29 -9.55
CA ILE A 39 4.35 -8.07 -10.28
C ILE A 39 4.07 -8.48 -11.73
N ASP A 40 2.82 -8.38 -12.14
CA ASP A 40 2.36 -8.76 -13.48
C ASP A 40 2.85 -7.74 -14.53
N ASP A 41 3.87 -8.14 -15.28
CA ASP A 41 4.54 -7.35 -16.34
C ASP A 41 3.69 -7.19 -17.63
N THR A 42 2.43 -7.64 -17.67
CA THR A 42 1.61 -7.53 -18.91
C THR A 42 0.98 -6.16 -19.13
N LYS A 43 1.17 -5.20 -18.22
CA LYS A 43 0.72 -3.81 -18.41
C LYS A 43 1.85 -3.01 -19.07
N PRO A 44 1.62 -2.34 -20.22
CA PRO A 44 2.63 -1.56 -20.92
C PRO A 44 2.88 -0.22 -20.21
N PHE A 45 3.31 -0.29 -18.95
CA PHE A 45 3.69 0.85 -18.12
C PHE A 45 5.19 1.16 -18.26
N SER A 46 5.86 0.62 -19.29
CA SER A 46 7.33 0.62 -19.41
C SER A 46 7.93 1.80 -20.17
N LEU A 47 7.15 2.68 -20.81
CA LEU A 47 7.69 3.85 -21.52
C LEU A 47 7.39 5.20 -20.84
N ALA A 48 6.19 5.35 -20.26
CA ALA A 48 5.77 6.60 -19.64
C ALA A 48 6.55 6.94 -18.36
N ILE A 49 6.95 5.94 -17.57
CA ILE A 49 7.66 6.17 -16.29
C ILE A 49 9.09 6.66 -16.52
N LYS A 50 9.79 6.22 -17.58
CA LYS A 50 11.21 6.58 -17.79
C LYS A 50 11.40 8.05 -18.19
N LEU A 51 10.41 8.65 -18.85
CA LEU A 51 10.39 10.08 -19.20
C LEU A 51 9.70 10.96 -18.15
N LEU A 52 8.97 10.37 -17.19
CA LEU A 52 8.31 11.10 -16.12
C LEU A 52 9.29 11.91 -15.24
N PRO A 53 10.42 11.37 -14.74
CA PRO A 53 11.34 12.13 -13.91
C PRO A 53 11.98 13.34 -14.64
N PRO A 54 12.53 13.23 -15.87
CA PRO A 54 13.12 14.40 -16.53
C PRO A 54 12.05 15.43 -16.96
N ALA A 55 10.84 15.01 -17.33
CA ALA A 55 9.75 15.93 -17.67
C ALA A 55 9.24 16.69 -16.44
N ILE A 56 9.07 16.03 -15.29
CA ILE A 56 8.71 16.69 -14.03
C ILE A 56 9.79 17.69 -13.61
N ILE A 57 11.08 17.33 -13.73
CA ILE A 57 12.19 18.23 -13.39
C ILE A 57 12.21 19.45 -14.31
N ALA A 58 12.03 19.27 -15.63
CA ALA A 58 11.96 20.37 -16.59
C ALA A 58 10.74 21.29 -16.37
N CYS A 59 9.57 20.73 -16.03
CA CYS A 59 8.37 21.52 -15.73
C CYS A 59 8.46 22.22 -14.36
N SER A 60 9.15 21.64 -13.37
CA SER A 60 9.31 22.23 -12.03
C SER A 60 10.09 23.54 -12.04
N GLY A 61 11.07 23.69 -12.95
CA GLY A 61 11.81 24.94 -13.14
C GLY A 61 10.97 26.08 -13.71
N PHE A 62 9.92 25.76 -14.46
CA PHE A 62 9.00 26.75 -15.03
C PHE A 62 7.94 27.21 -14.02
N VAL A 63 7.43 26.30 -13.17
CA VAL A 63 6.45 26.65 -12.13
C VAL A 63 7.08 27.52 -11.02
N ALA A 64 8.35 27.29 -10.68
CA ALA A 64 9.07 28.10 -9.69
C ALA A 64 9.24 29.58 -10.09
N LYS A 65 9.15 29.92 -11.38
CA LYS A 65 9.20 31.31 -11.86
C LYS A 65 7.82 31.97 -11.98
N ALA A 66 6.74 31.19 -12.13
CA ALA A 66 5.39 31.71 -12.36
C ALA A 66 4.55 31.82 -11.07
N VAL A 67 4.83 30.97 -10.09
CA VAL A 67 4.13 30.98 -8.79
C VAL A 67 5.18 31.34 -7.76
N GLY A 68 5.28 32.62 -7.40
CA GLY A 68 6.30 33.13 -6.48
C GLY A 68 6.43 32.24 -5.25
N SER A 69 7.67 32.01 -4.78
CA SER A 69 8.03 31.04 -3.74
C SER A 69 7.15 31.07 -2.49
N TYR A 70 6.52 32.22 -2.22
CA TYR A 70 5.56 32.43 -1.15
C TYR A 70 4.31 31.53 -1.23
N TRP A 71 3.83 31.20 -2.42
CA TRP A 71 2.66 30.33 -2.60
C TRP A 71 2.97 28.86 -2.27
N VAL A 72 4.16 28.37 -2.63
CA VAL A 72 4.61 27.00 -2.30
C VAL A 72 4.76 26.85 -0.79
N ILE A 73 5.39 27.82 -0.14
CA ILE A 73 5.52 27.85 1.32
C ILE A 73 4.14 27.99 1.97
N GLY A 74 3.28 28.85 1.44
CA GLY A 74 1.92 29.09 1.96
C GLY A 74 1.05 27.84 1.95
N VAL A 75 0.99 27.11 0.83
CA VAL A 75 0.20 25.86 0.73
C VAL A 75 0.80 24.76 1.60
N GLY A 76 2.13 24.67 1.66
CA GLY A 76 2.83 23.71 2.53
C GLY A 76 2.52 23.96 4.02
N VAL A 77 2.62 25.21 4.47
CA VAL A 77 2.34 25.59 5.87
C VAL A 77 0.87 25.39 6.22
N LEU A 78 -0.06 25.81 5.36
CA LEU A 78 -1.50 25.59 5.57
C LEU A 78 -1.85 24.09 5.63
N GLY A 79 -1.27 23.27 4.75
CA GLY A 79 -1.44 21.82 4.75
C GLY A 79 -0.91 21.18 6.04
N ALA A 80 0.27 21.59 6.51
CA ALA A 80 0.86 21.10 7.76
C ALA A 80 0.01 21.49 8.99
N ILE A 81 -0.49 22.73 9.04
CA ILE A 81 -1.40 23.20 10.08
C ILE A 81 -2.70 22.38 10.06
N PHE A 82 -3.30 22.19 8.89
CA PHE A 82 -4.52 21.39 8.75
C PHE A 82 -4.32 19.95 9.23
N LEU A 83 -3.22 19.30 8.80
CA LEU A 83 -2.88 17.94 9.22
C LEU A 83 -2.67 17.86 10.75
N TYR A 84 -1.98 18.84 11.34
CA TYR A 84 -1.78 18.92 12.78
C TYR A 84 -3.12 18.99 13.53
N TYR A 85 -4.03 19.87 13.11
CA TYR A 85 -5.35 19.98 13.72
C TYR A 85 -6.20 18.72 13.53
N TRP A 86 -6.12 18.10 12.36
CA TRP A 86 -6.85 16.86 12.06
C TRP A 86 -6.35 15.68 12.92
N LEU A 87 -5.03 15.53 13.06
CA LEU A 87 -4.43 14.53 13.94
C LEU A 87 -4.78 14.78 15.41
N ARG A 88 -4.83 16.04 15.85
CA ARG A 88 -5.25 16.41 17.21
C ARG A 88 -6.72 16.06 17.45
N LYS A 89 -7.61 16.31 16.48
CA LYS A 89 -9.01 15.87 16.53
C LYS A 89 -9.13 14.34 16.59
N LYS A 90 -8.35 13.61 15.78
CA LYS A 90 -8.36 12.14 15.81
C LYS A 90 -7.83 11.56 17.13
N LYS A 91 -6.80 12.15 17.74
CA LYS A 91 -6.33 11.74 19.08
C LYS A 91 -7.38 12.02 20.16
N LYS A 92 -8.12 13.12 20.06
CA LYS A 92 -9.23 13.42 20.99
C LYS A 92 -10.43 12.47 20.85
N PHE A 93 -10.55 11.79 19.71
CA PHE A 93 -11.61 10.81 19.40
C PHE A 93 -11.18 9.35 19.53
N ARG A 94 -9.94 9.07 19.97
CA ARG A 94 -9.52 7.72 20.41
C ARG A 94 -9.73 7.64 21.93
N PRO A 95 -10.85 7.06 22.41
CA PRO A 95 -11.00 6.72 23.83
C PRO A 95 -9.95 5.69 24.26
#